data_AF-A0A200Q915-F1
#
_entry.id   AF-A0A200Q915-F1
#
_cell.length_a   1.000
_cell.length_b   1.000
_cell.length_c   1.000
_cell.angle_alpha   90.00
_cell.angle_beta   90.00
_cell.angle_gamma   90.00
#
_symmetry.space_group_name_H-M   'P 1'
#
loop_
_entity.id
_entity.type
_entity.pdbx_description
1 polymer ?
#
loop_
_entity_poly.entity_id
_entity_poly.type
_entity_poly.pdbx_seq_one_letter_code
_entity_poly.pdbx_strand_id
1 'polypeptide(L)' 'MVFILKSHKLYKYVDPDHPIPSPQISDPTTNDLIPNPAFEEWESVDQTLLTWIHATLTDPVHSQVLGLHSARKVQ' A
#
# COMPACT_ATOMS: atom_id res chain seq x y z
N MET A 1 -1.94 11.98 -10.53
CA MET A 1 -1.36 11.30 -9.35
C MET A 1 -0.08 10.52 -9.65
N VAL A 2 -0.01 9.72 -10.72
CA VAL A 2 1.16 8.90 -11.08
C VAL A 2 2.51 9.66 -11.11
N PHE A 3 2.56 10.88 -11.64
CA PHE A 3 3.79 11.69 -11.68
C PHE A 3 4.29 12.09 -10.28
N ILE A 4 3.36 12.37 -9.35
CA ILE A 4 3.69 12.68 -7.95
C ILE A 4 4.28 11.43 -7.29
N LEU A 5 3.64 10.26 -7.46
CA LEU A 5 4.15 9.00 -6.92
C LEU A 5 5.54 8.64 -7.45
N LYS A 6 5.80 8.89 -8.73
CA LYS A 6 7.14 8.70 -9.33
C LYS A 6 8.17 9.67 -8.75
N SER A 7 7.83 10.95 -8.59
CA SER A 7 8.74 11.96 -8.00
C SER A 7 9.10 11.66 -6.55
N HIS A 8 8.18 11.07 -5.77
CA HIS A 8 8.40 10.68 -4.39
C HIS A 8 8.95 9.25 -4.22
N LYS A 9 9.26 8.53 -5.32
CA LYS A 9 9.69 7.11 -5.30
C LYS A 9 8.66 6.16 -4.66
N LEU A 10 7.39 6.56 -4.62
CA LEU A 10 6.28 5.78 -4.06
C LEU A 10 5.56 4.91 -5.09
N TYR A 11 5.91 5.03 -6.37
CA TYR A 11 5.26 4.27 -7.45
C TYR A 11 5.36 2.74 -7.24
N LYS A 12 6.46 2.25 -6.64
CA LYS A 12 6.64 0.82 -6.34
C LYS A 12 5.56 0.23 -5.42
N TYR A 13 4.87 1.04 -4.62
CA TYR A 13 3.82 0.56 -3.72
C TYR A 13 2.47 0.36 -4.42
N VAL A 14 2.25 1.04 -5.54
CA VAL A 14 1.02 0.91 -6.36
C VAL A 14 1.23 0.03 -7.60
N ASP A 15 2.48 -0.24 -7.97
CA ASP A 15 2.85 -1.05 -9.13
C ASP A 15 2.46 -2.53 -8.93
N PRO A 16 1.57 -3.13 -9.76
CA PRO A 16 1.18 -4.52 -9.64
C PRO A 16 2.33 -5.52 -9.83
N ASP A 17 3.38 -5.13 -10.57
CA ASP A 17 4.56 -5.97 -10.82
C ASP A 17 5.53 -5.98 -9.63
N HIS A 18 5.36 -5.09 -8.66
CA HIS A 18 6.14 -5.10 -7.44
C HIS A 18 5.51 -6.04 -6.39
N PRO A 19 6.24 -7.07 -5.92
CA PRO A 19 5.71 -8.02 -4.95
C PRO A 19 5.48 -7.35 -3.59
N ILE A 20 4.33 -7.66 -2.99
CA ILE A 20 4.01 -7.23 -1.63
C ILE A 20 4.78 -8.14 -0.66
N PRO A 21 5.48 -7.58 0.35
CA PRO A 21 6.15 -8.39 1.36
C PRO A 21 5.18 -9.34 2.05
N SER A 22 5.64 -10.52 2.47
CA SER A 22 4.79 -11.43 3.24
C SER A 22 4.51 -10.85 4.63
N PRO A 23 3.29 -10.96 5.20
CA PRO A 23 2.96 -10.43 6.53
C PRO A 23 3.80 -11.04 7.67
N GLN A 24 4.26 -12.26 7.47
CA GLN A 24 5.08 -13.00 8.41
C GLN A 24 6.33 -13.53 7.72
N ILE A 25 7.42 -13.61 8.47
CA ILE A 25 8.68 -14.25 8.08
C ILE A 25 9.05 -15.29 9.13
N SER A 26 9.79 -16.32 8.72
CA SER A 26 10.35 -17.28 9.68
C SER A 26 11.55 -16.67 10.37
N ASP A 27 11.58 -16.71 11.70
CA ASP A 27 12.75 -16.35 12.49
C ASP A 27 13.88 -17.36 12.21
N PRO A 28 15.08 -16.92 11.79
CA PRO A 28 16.16 -17.83 11.43
C PRO A 28 16.75 -18.58 12.64
N THR A 29 16.43 -18.15 13.86
CA THR A 29 16.96 -18.69 15.13
C THR A 29 15.96 -19.64 15.78
N THR A 30 14.68 -19.29 15.80
CA THR A 30 13.64 -20.08 16.47
C THR A 30 12.75 -20.88 15.52
N ASN A 31 12.82 -20.59 14.22
CA ASN A 31 11.98 -21.16 13.16
C ASN A 31 10.47 -20.87 13.36
N ASP A 32 10.14 -19.92 14.23
CA ASP A 32 8.77 -19.45 14.47
C ASP A 32 8.37 -18.41 13.41
N LEU A 33 7.06 -18.24 13.21
CA LEU A 33 6.52 -17.18 12.36
C LEU A 33 6.44 -15.87 13.15
N ILE A 34 7.25 -14.89 12.76
CA ILE A 34 7.26 -13.54 13.34
C ILE A 34 6.67 -12.52 12.35
N PRO A 35 6.12 -11.39 12.83
CA PRO A 35 5.71 -10.29 11.96
C PRO A 35 6.87 -9.81 11.09
N ASN A 36 6.58 -9.45 9.83
CA ASN A 36 7.58 -8.93 8.91
C ASN A 36 7.65 -7.40 8.98
N PRO A 37 8.76 -6.79 9.46
CA PRO A 37 8.90 -5.34 9.49
C PRO A 37 8.78 -4.69 8.10
N ALA A 38 9.17 -5.40 7.03
CA ALA A 38 9.03 -4.90 5.66
C ALA A 38 7.56 -4.84 5.22
N PHE A 39 6.69 -5.70 5.75
CA PHE A 39 5.26 -5.63 5.51
C PHE A 39 4.62 -4.46 6.26
N GLU A 40 5.01 -4.23 7.52
CA GLU A 40 4.53 -3.06 8.30
C GLU A 40 4.92 -1.74 7.64
N GLU A 41 6.15 -1.61 7.14
CA GLU A 41 6.60 -0.43 6.39
C GLU A 41 5.77 -0.26 5.10
N TRP A 42 5.54 -1.36 4.37
CA TRP A 42 4.72 -1.34 3.16
C TRP A 42 3.28 -0.89 3.45
N GLU A 43 2.66 -1.41 4.52
CA GLU A 43 1.29 -1.09 4.91
C GLU A 43 1.15 0.38 5.31
N SER A 44 2.12 0.91 6.06
CA SER A 44 2.16 2.33 6.44
C SER A 44 2.16 3.26 5.22
N VAL A 45 2.96 2.91 4.21
CA VAL A 45 3.01 3.67 2.95
C VAL A 45 1.73 3.50 2.14
N ASP A 46 1.16 2.29 2.04
CA ASP A 46 -0.12 2.05 1.34
C ASP A 46 -1.26 2.87 1.95
N GLN A 47 -1.38 2.91 3.28
CA GLN A 47 -2.40 3.71 3.97
C GLN A 47 -2.19 5.22 3.80
N THR A 48 -0.94 5.68 3.75
CA THR A 48 -0.61 7.08 3.46
C THR A 48 -1.05 7.45 2.04
N LEU A 49 -0.77 6.58 1.07
CA LEU A 49 -1.20 6.76 -0.31
C LEU A 49 -2.72 6.72 -0.44
N LEU A 50 -3.39 5.81 0.24
CA LEU A 50 -4.84 5.72 0.26
C LEU A 50 -5.46 7.01 0.82
N THR A 51 -4.87 7.56 1.89
CA THR A 51 -5.27 8.85 2.47
C THR A 51 -5.10 9.98 1.47
N TRP A 52 -3.97 10.03 0.75
CA TRP A 52 -3.74 11.03 -0.29
C TRP A 52 -4.72 10.89 -1.45
N ILE A 53 -5.02 9.65 -1.87
CA ILE A 53 -5.99 9.34 -2.92
C ILE A 53 -7.36 9.88 -2.50
N HIS A 54 -7.84 9.52 -1.30
CA HIS A 54 -9.10 10.01 -0.75
C HIS A 54 -9.13 11.54 -0.60
N ALA A 55 -8.04 12.16 -0.16
CA ALA A 55 -7.94 13.62 -0.02
C ALA A 55 -7.99 14.34 -1.37
N THR A 56 -7.49 13.73 -2.45
CA THR A 56 -7.56 14.29 -3.81
C THR A 56 -8.88 14.00 -4.55
N LEU A 57 -9.69 13.04 -4.09
CA LEU A 57 -10.88 12.53 -4.79
C LEU A 57 -12.24 13.04 -4.27
N THR A 58 -12.27 13.97 -3.31
CA THR A 58 -13.52 14.56 -2.81
C THR A 58 -13.97 15.72 -3.72
N ASP A 59 -15.05 15.72 -4.53
CA ASP A 59 -16.20 14.86 -4.88
C ASP A 59 -16.51 15.07 -6.40
N PRO A 60 -17.18 14.17 -7.18
CA PRO A 60 -18.19 13.18 -6.77
C PRO A 60 -17.92 11.76 -7.34
N VAL A 61 -16.86 11.08 -6.88
CA VAL A 61 -16.62 9.64 -7.20
C VAL A 61 -16.87 8.74 -5.97
N HIS A 62 -17.42 9.32 -4.91
CA HIS A 62 -17.63 8.69 -3.60
C HIS A 62 -18.43 7.38 -3.64
N SER A 63 -19.28 7.15 -4.65
CA SER A 63 -20.07 5.91 -4.75
C SER A 63 -19.33 4.72 -5.38
N GLN A 64 -18.14 4.90 -5.94
CA GLN A 64 -17.38 3.81 -6.60
C GLN A 64 -16.28 3.20 -5.72
N VAL A 65 -15.91 3.85 -4.63
CA VAL A 65 -14.75 3.48 -3.77
C VAL A 65 -15.18 2.82 -2.44
N LEU A 66 -16.49 2.71 -2.19
CA LEU A 66 -17.06 2.01 -1.03
C LEU A 66 -16.71 0.52 -1.09
N GLY A 67 -15.64 0.12 -0.39
CA GLY A 67 -15.21 -1.28 -0.23
C GLY A 67 -13.75 -1.58 -0.60
N LEU A 68 -12.96 -0.57 -0.98
CA LEU A 68 -11.56 -0.75 -1.36
C LEU A 68 -10.61 -0.52 -0.18
N HIS A 69 -9.98 -1.59 0.29
CA HIS A 69 -9.07 -1.59 1.44
C HIS A 69 -7.59 -1.32 1.10
N SER A 70 -7.25 -1.05 -0.16
CA SER A 70 -5.87 -0.77 -0.58
C SER A 70 -5.83 0.22 -1.73
N ALA A 71 -4.84 1.11 -1.71
CA ALA A 71 -4.60 2.10 -2.75
C ALA A 71 -4.39 1.46 -4.13
N ARG A 72 -3.78 0.26 -4.17
CA ARG A 72 -3.59 -0.54 -5.40
C ARG A 72 -4.92 -0.91 -6.08
N LYS A 73 -6.03 -0.97 -5.34
CA LYS A 73 -7.34 -1.33 -5.90
C LYS A 73 -8.15 -0.13 -6.42
N VAL A 74 -7.72 1.10 -6.17
CA VAL A 74 -8.42 2.35 -6.56
C VAL A 74 -7.98 2.84 -7.96
N GLN A 75 -7.62 1.93 -8.86
CA GLN A 75 -6.99 2.25 -10.15
C GLN A 75 -7.99 2.60 -11.25
#